data_AF-A0A0G4GAV7-F1
#
_entry.id   AF-A0A0G4GAV7-F1
#
_cell.length_a   1.000
_cell.length_b   1.000
_cell.length_c   1.000
_cell.angle_alpha   90.00
_cell.angle_beta   90.00
_cell.angle_gamma   90.00
#
_symmetry.space_group_name_H-M   'P 1'
#
loop_
_entity.id
_entity.type
_entity.pdbx_description
1 polymer ?
#
loop_
_entity_poly.entity_id
_entity_poly.type
_entity_poly.pdbx_seq_one_letter_code
_entity_poly.pdbx_strand_id
1 'polypeptide(L)'
;MKCSLSVLPFLVFVFSIQGSSTTDSEPLPEWKGTTIDDLRAEYGNIFKKMNRNAASHLWSSFILDRAFQMPAERVEHLFTGFCAVSGSPVRPRDHNRYGLNLETVTGRRRFGFMHYCCWPCVCDTQDFIKVDSKTITTADGEKQYWFAVIGNPCDVPGSLDTPFNQRGVPYTLRKVAPELECTPEGKLKGATLSDGGYVIISMFFDSRPTDDEQTPPPALQEGGPRPGRLSTHGPFVFQHEGEYEPMCTERAQYGYQSGMGEIFRQAASVAPVGIQKQGCKISPDTQGDVVTVCEE
;
A
#
# COMPACT_ATOMS: atom_id res chain seq x y z
N MET A 1 80.52 31.78 -21.19
CA MET A 1 79.36 32.64 -21.51
C MET A 1 79.10 32.48 -23.01
N LYS A 2 77.98 31.99 -23.54
CA LYS A 2 76.59 31.86 -23.08
C LYS A 2 76.03 30.50 -23.55
N CYS A 3 75.42 29.73 -22.65
CA CYS A 3 74.56 28.58 -23.01
C CYS A 3 73.16 29.10 -23.31
N SER A 4 72.60 28.73 -24.45
CA SER A 4 71.21 29.02 -24.81
C SER A 4 70.33 27.85 -24.37
N LEU A 5 69.52 28.06 -23.34
CA LEU A 5 68.47 27.13 -22.90
C LEU A 5 67.20 27.43 -23.72
N SER A 6 66.76 26.46 -24.52
CA SER A 6 65.47 26.49 -25.21
C SER A 6 64.39 25.96 -24.28
N VAL A 7 63.44 26.79 -23.90
CA VAL A 7 62.28 26.40 -23.08
C VAL A 7 61.13 26.02 -24.02
N LEU A 8 60.74 24.74 -24.03
CA LEU A 8 59.48 24.30 -24.64
C LEU A 8 58.32 24.56 -23.66
N PRO A 9 57.14 25.02 -24.12
CA PRO A 9 55.98 25.18 -23.26
C PRO A 9 55.32 23.81 -23.01
N PHE A 10 55.13 23.47 -21.74
CA PHE A 10 54.33 22.32 -21.31
C PHE A 10 52.85 22.66 -21.48
N LEU A 11 52.19 22.04 -22.46
CA LEU A 11 50.74 22.10 -22.63
C LEU A 11 50.08 21.16 -21.60
N VAL A 12 49.47 21.74 -20.57
CA VAL A 12 48.64 21.01 -19.60
C VAL A 12 47.27 20.76 -20.26
N PHE A 13 47.02 19.52 -20.68
CA PHE A 13 45.69 19.06 -21.07
C PHE A 13 44.84 18.87 -19.82
N VAL A 14 43.92 19.80 -19.55
CA VAL A 14 42.84 19.59 -18.58
C VAL A 14 41.80 18.70 -19.25
N PHE A 15 41.81 17.40 -18.92
CA PHE A 15 40.70 16.52 -19.25
C PHE A 15 39.51 16.87 -18.35
N SER A 16 38.56 17.63 -18.88
CA SER A 16 37.21 17.70 -18.29
C SER A 16 36.56 16.32 -18.42
N ILE A 17 36.49 15.59 -17.31
CA ILE A 17 35.65 14.40 -17.20
C ILE A 17 34.20 14.89 -17.21
N GLN A 18 33.58 14.87 -18.39
CA GLN A 18 32.13 14.94 -18.49
C GLN A 18 31.57 13.63 -17.96
N GLY A 19 31.15 13.63 -16.69
CA GLY A 19 30.33 12.58 -16.13
C GLY A 19 28.95 12.61 -16.78
N SER A 20 28.76 11.83 -17.84
CA SER A 20 27.44 11.52 -18.38
C SER A 20 26.82 10.42 -17.53
N SER A 21 26.12 10.79 -16.46
CA SER A 21 25.23 9.88 -15.74
C SER A 21 23.78 10.19 -16.11
N THR A 22 23.38 9.82 -17.32
CA THR A 22 21.97 9.64 -17.68
C THR A 22 21.74 8.15 -17.77
N THR A 23 21.36 7.53 -16.65
CA THR A 23 20.65 6.26 -16.68
C THR A 23 19.27 6.56 -17.25
N ASP A 24 19.14 6.56 -18.57
CA ASP A 24 17.84 6.49 -19.23
C ASP A 24 17.25 5.13 -18.86
N SER A 25 16.35 5.11 -17.88
CA SER A 25 15.50 3.96 -17.65
C SER A 25 14.59 3.83 -18.87
N GLU A 26 14.81 2.81 -19.69
CA GLU A 26 13.90 2.44 -20.79
C GLU A 26 12.44 2.51 -20.29
N PRO A 27 11.56 3.26 -20.99
CA PRO A 27 10.18 3.39 -20.56
C PRO A 27 9.53 2.01 -20.52
N LEU A 28 8.73 1.76 -19.48
CA LEU A 28 8.03 0.49 -19.33
C LEU A 28 7.21 0.17 -20.59
N PRO A 29 7.20 -1.10 -21.04
CA PRO A 29 6.47 -1.48 -22.25
C PRO A 29 4.99 -1.11 -22.12
N GLU A 30 4.40 -0.68 -23.24
CA GLU A 30 2.99 -0.31 -23.31
C GLU A 30 2.10 -1.49 -22.88
N TRP A 31 1.17 -1.23 -21.96
CA TRP A 31 0.15 -2.22 -21.56
C TRP A 31 -1.24 -1.82 -22.03
N LYS A 32 -1.80 -2.63 -22.93
CA LYS A 32 -3.06 -2.33 -23.64
C LYS A 32 -4.33 -2.74 -22.88
N GLY A 33 -4.21 -3.37 -21.70
CA GLY A 33 -5.35 -3.91 -20.95
C GLY A 33 -6.22 -2.83 -20.29
N THR A 34 -7.49 -2.72 -20.67
CA THR A 34 -8.37 -1.61 -20.23
C THR A 34 -9.34 -1.99 -19.12
N THR A 35 -9.50 -3.29 -18.86
CA THR A 35 -10.51 -3.82 -17.96
C THR A 35 -9.89 -4.51 -16.75
N ILE A 36 -10.72 -4.76 -15.73
CA ILE A 36 -10.32 -5.56 -14.55
C ILE A 36 -9.99 -7.01 -14.95
N ASP A 37 -10.63 -7.56 -15.99
CA ASP A 37 -10.29 -8.90 -16.48
C ASP A 37 -8.93 -8.91 -17.20
N ASP A 38 -8.56 -7.84 -17.91
CA ASP A 38 -7.20 -7.68 -18.45
C ASP A 38 -6.17 -7.58 -17.33
N LEU A 39 -6.44 -6.80 -16.28
CA LEU A 39 -5.59 -6.75 -15.08
C LEU A 39 -5.44 -8.13 -14.46
N ARG A 40 -6.55 -8.87 -14.31
CA ARG A 40 -6.50 -10.24 -13.77
C ARG A 40 -5.67 -11.18 -14.64
N ALA A 41 -5.69 -11.01 -15.97
CA ALA A 41 -4.87 -11.82 -16.87
C ALA A 41 -3.36 -11.65 -16.61
N GLU A 42 -2.95 -10.52 -16.01
CA GLU A 42 -1.57 -10.26 -15.59
C GLU A 42 -1.19 -10.94 -14.26
N TYR A 43 -2.07 -11.74 -13.64
CA TYR A 43 -1.79 -12.36 -12.33
C TYR A 43 -0.45 -13.10 -12.29
N GLY A 44 -0.13 -13.93 -13.29
CA GLY A 44 1.16 -14.64 -13.34
C GLY A 44 2.35 -13.74 -13.69
N ASN A 45 2.09 -12.57 -14.27
CA ASN A 45 3.11 -11.57 -14.54
C ASN A 45 3.42 -10.73 -13.31
N ILE A 46 2.46 -10.54 -12.41
CA ILE A 46 2.57 -9.74 -11.19
C ILE A 46 3.05 -10.61 -10.02
N PHE A 47 2.47 -11.79 -9.84
CA PHE A 47 2.80 -12.73 -8.78
C PHE A 47 3.65 -13.88 -9.30
N LYS A 48 4.97 -13.73 -9.24
CA LYS A 48 5.93 -14.70 -9.79
C LYS A 48 5.97 -16.03 -9.03
N LYS A 49 5.55 -16.03 -7.77
CA LYS A 49 5.36 -17.20 -6.91
C LYS A 49 3.92 -17.69 -6.91
N MET A 50 3.05 -17.09 -7.72
CA MET A 50 1.63 -17.41 -7.86
C MET A 50 0.81 -17.29 -6.57
N ASN A 51 1.30 -16.53 -5.59
CA ASN A 51 0.65 -16.39 -4.29
C ASN A 51 0.53 -14.92 -3.85
N ARG A 52 -0.63 -14.32 -4.16
CA ARG A 52 -1.00 -12.94 -3.79
C ARG A 52 -1.10 -12.60 -2.29
N ASN A 53 -0.93 -13.55 -1.37
CA ASN A 53 -1.15 -13.31 0.06
C ASN A 53 -0.28 -12.13 0.55
N ALA A 54 -0.89 -11.16 1.23
CA ALA A 54 -0.25 -9.93 1.72
C ALA A 54 0.50 -9.11 0.64
N ALA A 55 0.25 -9.37 -0.65
CA ALA A 55 1.02 -8.83 -1.76
C ALA A 55 0.20 -7.89 -2.67
N SER A 56 -0.88 -7.30 -2.17
CA SER A 56 -1.71 -6.32 -2.89
C SER A 56 -0.92 -5.08 -3.36
N HIS A 57 0.21 -4.77 -2.74
CA HIS A 57 1.14 -3.75 -3.23
C HIS A 57 1.62 -4.01 -4.65
N LEU A 58 1.77 -5.27 -5.09
CA LEU A 58 2.20 -5.59 -6.46
C LEU A 58 1.12 -5.25 -7.49
N TRP A 59 -0.17 -5.44 -7.16
CA TRP A 59 -1.26 -4.94 -8.00
C TRP A 59 -1.21 -3.42 -8.13
N SER A 60 -1.03 -2.74 -6.99
CA SER A 60 -0.97 -1.28 -6.93
C SER A 60 0.18 -0.75 -7.77
N SER A 61 1.39 -1.29 -7.61
CA SER A 61 2.55 -0.88 -8.39
C SER A 61 2.36 -1.16 -9.88
N PHE A 62 1.81 -2.31 -10.26
CA PHE A 62 1.57 -2.62 -11.66
C PHE A 62 0.74 -1.53 -12.36
N ILE A 63 -0.32 -1.04 -11.69
CA ILE A 63 -1.18 0.03 -12.19
C ILE A 63 -0.44 1.37 -12.16
N LEU A 64 0.19 1.73 -11.03
CA LEU A 64 0.83 3.03 -10.83
C LEU A 64 2.02 3.25 -11.75
N ASP A 65 2.84 2.22 -11.95
CA ASP A 65 3.99 2.24 -12.86
C ASP A 65 3.57 2.51 -14.32
N ARG A 66 2.29 2.28 -14.65
CA ARG A 66 1.72 2.47 -15.99
C ARG A 66 0.69 3.59 -16.04
N ALA A 67 0.46 4.31 -14.94
CA ALA A 67 -0.58 5.34 -14.86
C ALA A 67 -0.41 6.39 -15.97
N PHE A 68 0.83 6.75 -16.31
CA PHE A 68 1.15 7.72 -17.36
C PHE A 68 0.66 7.32 -18.76
N GLN A 69 0.37 6.04 -18.99
CA GLN A 69 -0.11 5.49 -20.26
C GLN A 69 -1.64 5.43 -20.36
N MET A 70 -2.37 5.85 -19.32
CA MET A 70 -3.83 5.68 -19.26
C MET A 70 -4.53 6.89 -18.65
N PRO A 71 -5.80 7.16 -19.05
CA PRO A 71 -6.58 8.22 -18.43
C PRO A 71 -6.85 7.91 -16.95
N ALA A 72 -7.10 8.97 -16.18
CA ALA A 72 -7.36 8.91 -14.75
C ALA A 72 -8.50 7.93 -14.40
N GLU A 73 -9.57 7.94 -15.19
CA GLU A 73 -10.73 7.05 -15.01
C GLU A 73 -10.34 5.56 -15.11
N ARG A 74 -9.43 5.20 -16.03
CA ARG A 74 -8.95 3.82 -16.16
C ARG A 74 -8.10 3.42 -14.96
N VAL A 75 -7.25 4.30 -14.44
CA VAL A 75 -6.49 4.04 -13.20
C VAL A 75 -7.44 3.73 -12.06
N GLU A 76 -8.41 4.62 -11.82
CA GLU A 76 -9.42 4.49 -10.76
C GLU A 76 -10.21 3.18 -10.92
N HIS A 77 -10.68 2.87 -12.13
CA HIS A 77 -11.41 1.65 -12.42
C HIS A 77 -10.60 0.38 -12.13
N LEU A 78 -9.33 0.32 -12.54
CA LEU A 78 -8.47 -0.85 -12.32
C LEU A 78 -8.19 -1.10 -10.84
N PHE A 79 -8.06 -0.06 -10.03
CA PHE A 79 -7.90 -0.18 -8.58
C PHE A 79 -9.12 -0.81 -7.89
N THR A 80 -10.31 -0.74 -8.48
CA THR A 80 -11.49 -1.42 -7.93
C THR A 80 -11.43 -2.95 -8.12
N GLY A 81 -10.43 -3.46 -8.86
CA GLY A 81 -10.33 -4.84 -9.31
C GLY A 81 -9.71 -5.83 -8.32
N PHE A 82 -9.25 -5.40 -7.14
CA PHE A 82 -8.65 -6.29 -6.15
C PHE A 82 -8.91 -5.85 -4.70
N CYS A 83 -8.82 -6.81 -3.78
CA CYS A 83 -8.95 -6.57 -2.35
C CYS A 83 -7.62 -6.13 -1.73
N ALA A 84 -7.61 -5.00 -1.02
CA ALA A 84 -6.42 -4.45 -0.36
C ALA A 84 -5.79 -5.41 0.67
N VAL A 85 -6.62 -6.15 1.42
CA VAL A 85 -6.16 -7.07 2.48
C VAL A 85 -5.63 -8.38 1.87
N SER A 86 -6.42 -9.04 1.04
CA SER A 86 -6.10 -10.41 0.59
C SER A 86 -5.34 -10.49 -0.73
N GLY A 87 -5.26 -9.39 -1.50
CA GLY A 87 -4.76 -9.39 -2.87
C GLY A 87 -5.65 -10.15 -3.86
N SER A 88 -6.80 -10.68 -3.42
CA SER A 88 -7.72 -11.44 -4.28
C SER A 88 -8.35 -10.52 -5.32
N PRO A 89 -8.42 -10.94 -6.60
CA PRO A 89 -9.20 -10.23 -7.60
C PRO A 89 -10.67 -10.17 -7.18
N VAL A 90 -11.31 -9.03 -7.44
CA VAL A 90 -12.74 -8.84 -7.21
C VAL A 90 -13.42 -8.40 -8.49
N ARG A 91 -14.75 -8.47 -8.51
CA ARG A 91 -15.58 -7.78 -9.49
C ARG A 91 -16.31 -6.69 -8.72
N PRO A 92 -16.04 -5.39 -8.96
CA PRO A 92 -16.60 -4.31 -8.18
C PRO A 92 -18.12 -4.29 -8.33
N ARG A 93 -18.81 -4.25 -7.19
CA ARG A 93 -20.28 -4.20 -7.06
C ARG A 93 -20.60 -3.42 -5.78
N ASP A 94 -21.80 -2.86 -5.68
CA ASP A 94 -22.18 -2.12 -4.47
C ASP A 94 -22.10 -2.98 -3.20
N HIS A 95 -22.45 -4.27 -3.29
CA HIS A 95 -22.36 -5.19 -2.16
C HIS A 95 -20.93 -5.51 -1.72
N ASN A 96 -19.90 -5.19 -2.51
CA ASN A 96 -18.53 -5.37 -2.08
C ASN A 96 -17.76 -4.07 -1.98
N ARG A 97 -18.45 -2.92 -2.14
CA ARG A 97 -17.95 -1.61 -1.76
C ARG A 97 -18.15 -1.43 -0.26
N TYR A 98 -17.07 -1.24 0.47
CA TYR A 98 -17.09 -1.00 1.90
C TYR A 98 -16.78 0.46 2.18
N GLY A 99 -17.67 1.12 2.91
CA GLY A 99 -17.45 2.46 3.46
C GLY A 99 -16.68 2.35 4.76
N LEU A 100 -15.51 2.98 4.80
CA LEU A 100 -14.54 2.84 5.87
C LEU A 100 -14.16 4.22 6.38
N ASN A 101 -14.02 4.35 7.70
CA ASN A 101 -13.44 5.50 8.34
C ASN A 101 -12.03 5.11 8.81
N LEU A 102 -10.99 5.63 8.15
CA LEU A 102 -9.60 5.28 8.43
C LEU A 102 -8.81 6.49 8.90
N GLU A 103 -7.84 6.24 9.78
CA GLU A 103 -6.86 7.24 10.19
C GLU A 103 -5.80 7.42 9.09
N THR A 104 -5.41 8.66 8.85
CA THR A 104 -4.32 9.03 7.96
C THR A 104 -2.98 8.92 8.67
N VAL A 105 -1.88 8.91 7.92
CA VAL A 105 -0.52 8.91 8.48
C VAL A 105 -0.20 10.13 9.36
N THR A 106 -1.04 11.17 9.29
CA THR A 106 -0.95 12.41 10.09
C THR A 106 -1.86 12.43 11.33
N GLY A 107 -2.61 11.35 11.58
CA GLY A 107 -3.54 11.23 12.71
C GLY A 107 -4.94 11.81 12.47
N ARG A 108 -5.20 12.44 11.32
CA ARG A 108 -6.57 12.85 10.93
C ARG A 108 -7.38 11.64 10.45
N ARG A 109 -8.71 11.69 10.51
CA ARG A 109 -9.56 10.63 9.95
C ARG A 109 -10.19 11.02 8.63
N ARG A 110 -10.37 10.04 7.75
CA ARG A 110 -11.05 10.19 6.47
C ARG A 110 -12.03 9.04 6.26
N PHE A 111 -13.21 9.37 5.75
CA PHE A 111 -14.12 8.39 5.20
C PHE A 111 -13.79 8.15 3.72
N GLY A 112 -14.01 6.95 3.22
CA GLY A 112 -13.82 6.61 1.82
C GLY A 112 -14.20 5.15 1.57
N PHE A 113 -13.92 4.66 0.36
CA PHE A 113 -14.29 3.31 -0.03
C PHE A 113 -13.10 2.44 -0.42
N MET A 114 -13.25 1.13 -0.21
CA MET A 114 -12.46 0.08 -0.84
C MET A 114 -13.37 -1.08 -1.26
N HIS A 115 -12.88 -1.95 -2.14
CA HIS A 115 -13.58 -3.17 -2.52
C HIS A 115 -12.96 -4.39 -1.85
N TYR A 116 -13.79 -5.22 -1.20
CA TYR A 116 -13.31 -6.44 -0.52
C TYR A 116 -13.90 -7.70 -1.13
N CYS A 117 -13.11 -8.78 -1.12
CA CYS A 117 -13.52 -10.05 -1.72
C CYS A 117 -14.55 -10.81 -0.85
N CYS A 118 -14.44 -10.70 0.47
CA CYS A 118 -15.29 -11.40 1.42
C CYS A 118 -15.04 -10.91 2.86
N TRP A 119 -15.95 -11.29 3.74
CA TRP A 119 -15.63 -11.43 5.17
C TRP A 119 -14.40 -12.32 5.34
N PRO A 120 -13.42 -12.00 6.22
CA PRO A 120 -13.41 -10.95 7.24
C PRO A 120 -12.58 -9.69 6.90
N CYS A 121 -12.29 -9.41 5.62
CA CYS A 121 -11.32 -8.37 5.24
C CYS A 121 -11.63 -6.98 5.84
N VAL A 122 -12.91 -6.64 6.03
CA VAL A 122 -13.31 -5.39 6.69
C VAL A 122 -12.76 -5.24 8.11
N CYS A 123 -12.67 -6.32 8.89
CA CYS A 123 -12.11 -6.28 10.25
C CYS A 123 -10.59 -6.31 10.29
N ASP A 124 -9.96 -6.82 9.24
CA ASP A 124 -8.50 -6.85 9.15
C ASP A 124 -7.92 -5.50 8.67
N THR A 125 -8.78 -4.48 8.50
CA THR A 125 -8.42 -3.16 7.97
C THR A 125 -7.92 -2.19 9.05
N GLN A 126 -8.72 -2.00 10.10
CA GLN A 126 -8.63 -0.83 11.00
C GLN A 126 -7.31 -0.69 11.77
N ASP A 127 -6.66 -1.81 12.10
CA ASP A 127 -5.50 -1.79 13.00
C ASP A 127 -4.21 -1.33 12.33
N PHE A 128 -4.01 -1.68 11.06
CA PHE A 128 -2.72 -1.47 10.37
C PHE A 128 -2.81 -0.66 9.09
N ILE A 129 -3.99 -0.59 8.45
CA ILE A 129 -4.16 0.22 7.26
C ILE A 129 -4.37 1.67 7.68
N LYS A 130 -3.51 2.55 7.17
CA LYS A 130 -3.70 4.01 7.24
C LYS A 130 -3.96 4.57 5.85
N VAL A 131 -4.28 5.85 5.80
CA VAL A 131 -4.50 6.57 4.54
C VAL A 131 -3.39 7.61 4.32
N ASP A 132 -2.84 7.64 3.12
CA ASP A 132 -1.85 8.65 2.71
C ASP A 132 -2.11 9.13 1.28
N SER A 133 -1.55 10.29 0.93
CA SER A 133 -1.67 10.82 -0.43
C SER A 133 -0.58 10.29 -1.35
N LYS A 134 -0.86 10.28 -2.65
CA LYS A 134 0.17 10.25 -3.68
C LYS A 134 -0.28 11.05 -4.90
N THR A 135 0.62 11.89 -5.41
CA THR A 135 0.44 12.52 -6.73
C THR A 135 0.93 11.55 -7.81
N ILE A 136 0.07 11.27 -8.81
CA ILE A 136 0.40 10.38 -9.91
C ILE A 136 0.23 11.12 -11.23
N THR A 137 1.10 10.84 -12.20
CA THR A 137 0.97 11.32 -13.57
C THR A 137 0.13 10.32 -14.36
N THR A 138 -0.98 10.81 -14.92
CA THR A 138 -1.85 10.05 -15.84
C THR A 138 -1.74 10.60 -17.26
N ALA A 139 -2.35 9.95 -18.24
CA ALA A 139 -2.44 10.50 -19.60
C ALA A 139 -3.20 11.84 -19.65
N ASP A 140 -4.07 12.11 -18.66
CA ASP A 140 -4.83 13.36 -18.54
C ASP A 140 -4.07 14.45 -17.75
N GLY A 141 -2.86 14.14 -17.25
CA GLY A 141 -2.05 15.02 -16.41
C GLY A 141 -1.87 14.51 -14.98
N GLU A 142 -1.27 15.35 -14.14
CA GLU A 142 -1.04 15.04 -12.73
C GLU A 142 -2.30 15.19 -11.90
N LYS A 143 -2.55 14.23 -11.00
CA LYS A 143 -3.65 14.28 -10.04
C LYS A 143 -3.23 13.62 -8.74
N GLN A 144 -3.63 14.21 -7.62
CA GLN A 144 -3.43 13.64 -6.29
C GLN A 144 -4.59 12.71 -5.93
N TYR A 145 -4.24 11.56 -5.37
CA TYR A 145 -5.15 10.53 -4.89
C TYR A 145 -4.85 10.13 -3.46
N TRP A 146 -5.82 9.47 -2.82
CA TRP A 146 -5.67 8.87 -1.51
C TRP A 146 -5.52 7.36 -1.63
N PHE A 147 -4.61 6.79 -0.88
CA PHE A 147 -4.27 5.37 -0.91
C PHE A 147 -4.32 4.77 0.49
N ALA A 148 -4.79 3.53 0.55
CA ALA A 148 -4.58 2.67 1.69
C ALA A 148 -3.10 2.25 1.71
N VAL A 149 -2.45 2.43 2.86
CA VAL A 149 -1.03 2.15 3.04
C VAL A 149 -0.78 1.30 4.28
N ILE A 150 0.33 0.56 4.23
CA ILE A 150 0.92 -0.14 5.38
C ILE A 150 2.38 0.29 5.53
N GLY A 151 2.99 0.05 6.69
CA GLY A 151 4.43 0.23 6.83
C GLY A 151 5.20 -0.87 6.10
N ASN A 152 6.51 -0.67 5.97
CA ASN A 152 7.36 -1.56 5.18
C ASN A 152 7.84 -2.74 6.03
N PRO A 153 7.36 -3.98 5.81
CA PRO A 153 7.79 -5.14 6.62
C PRO A 153 9.30 -5.44 6.48
N CYS A 154 9.96 -4.87 5.47
CA CYS A 154 11.40 -5.01 5.28
C CYS A 154 12.24 -4.04 6.14
N ASP A 155 11.61 -3.12 6.87
CA ASP A 155 12.30 -2.25 7.84
C ASP A 155 12.81 -3.04 9.06
N VAL A 156 12.29 -4.24 9.28
CA VAL A 156 12.71 -5.15 10.36
C VAL A 156 13.37 -6.39 9.73
N PRO A 157 14.73 -6.46 9.69
CA PRO A 157 15.44 -7.60 9.11
C PRO A 157 15.06 -8.93 9.77
N GLY A 158 14.84 -9.95 8.95
CA GLY A 158 14.50 -11.30 9.42
C GLY A 158 13.03 -11.50 9.84
N SER A 159 12.22 -10.44 9.87
CA SER A 159 10.80 -10.49 10.26
C SER A 159 9.98 -11.52 9.45
N LEU A 160 10.30 -11.68 8.16
CA LEU A 160 9.60 -12.61 7.28
C LEU A 160 9.82 -14.09 7.64
N ASP A 161 10.88 -14.38 8.40
CA ASP A 161 11.24 -15.71 8.88
C ASP A 161 10.75 -15.99 10.30
N THR A 162 10.22 -14.97 10.99
CA THR A 162 9.67 -15.12 12.35
C THR A 162 8.44 -16.03 12.32
N PRO A 163 8.42 -17.10 13.16
CA PRO A 163 7.25 -17.96 13.26
C PRO A 163 6.05 -17.26 13.88
N PHE A 164 4.86 -17.50 13.32
CA PHE A 164 3.58 -17.16 13.93
C PHE A 164 2.63 -18.37 13.87
N ASN A 165 1.65 -18.42 14.78
CA ASN A 165 0.75 -19.56 14.92
C ASN A 165 -0.62 -19.28 14.29
N GLN A 166 -0.96 -20.01 13.23
CA GLN A 166 -2.31 -20.03 12.69
C GLN A 166 -3.00 -21.31 13.15
N ARG A 167 -3.98 -21.19 14.06
CA ARG A 167 -4.70 -22.32 14.68
C ARG A 167 -3.77 -23.39 15.29
N GLY A 168 -2.71 -22.94 15.97
CA GLY A 168 -1.73 -23.82 16.62
C GLY A 168 -0.73 -24.48 15.66
N VAL A 169 -0.78 -24.15 14.36
CA VAL A 169 0.23 -24.58 13.38
C VAL A 169 1.21 -23.43 13.14
N PRO A 170 2.53 -23.65 13.30
CA PRO A 170 3.52 -22.63 13.05
C PRO A 170 3.74 -22.40 11.55
N TYR A 171 3.74 -21.13 11.15
CA TYR A 171 4.05 -20.65 9.80
C TYR A 171 5.03 -19.48 9.86
N THR A 172 5.60 -19.11 8.71
CA THR A 172 6.38 -17.88 8.53
C THR A 172 5.83 -17.12 7.33
N LEU A 173 5.96 -15.79 7.31
CA LEU A 173 5.51 -14.98 6.17
C LEU A 173 6.22 -15.40 4.88
N ARG A 174 7.52 -15.72 4.95
CA ARG A 174 8.30 -16.25 3.82
C ARG A 174 7.65 -17.47 3.17
N LYS A 175 7.02 -18.34 3.96
CA LYS A 175 6.37 -19.55 3.45
C LYS A 175 4.98 -19.28 2.89
N VAL A 176 4.17 -18.46 3.57
CA VAL A 176 2.73 -18.32 3.25
C VAL A 176 2.39 -17.07 2.41
N ALA A 177 3.33 -16.13 2.32
CA ALA A 177 3.27 -14.91 1.52
C ALA A 177 4.62 -14.72 0.77
N PRO A 178 4.99 -15.65 -0.14
CA PRO A 178 6.32 -15.72 -0.74
C PRO A 178 6.64 -14.57 -1.72
N GLU A 179 5.66 -13.74 -2.05
CA GLU A 179 5.87 -12.50 -2.82
C GLU A 179 6.41 -11.35 -1.95
N LEU A 180 6.36 -11.49 -0.62
CA LEU A 180 7.06 -10.60 0.28
C LEU A 180 8.56 -10.88 0.17
N GLU A 181 9.25 -10.05 -0.60
CA GLU A 181 10.71 -10.09 -0.77
C GLU A 181 11.31 -8.75 -0.40
N CYS A 182 12.36 -8.77 0.41
CA CYS A 182 13.11 -7.57 0.77
C CYS A 182 14.34 -7.45 -0.13
N THR A 183 14.57 -6.25 -0.65
CA THR A 183 15.82 -5.88 -1.31
C THR A 183 16.96 -5.77 -0.28
N PRO A 184 18.24 -5.86 -0.69
CA PRO A 184 19.38 -5.64 0.21
C PRO A 184 19.33 -4.29 0.94
N GLU A 185 18.68 -3.28 0.34
CA GLU A 185 18.51 -1.94 0.89
C GLU A 185 17.33 -1.81 1.87
N GLY A 186 16.68 -2.92 2.26
CA GLY A 186 15.57 -2.91 3.22
C GLY A 186 14.23 -2.47 2.64
N LYS A 187 14.10 -2.35 1.31
CA LYS A 187 12.83 -2.00 0.66
C LYS A 187 12.02 -3.25 0.32
N LEU A 188 10.70 -3.19 0.49
CA LEU A 188 9.79 -4.20 -0.06
C LEU A 188 9.84 -4.16 -1.59
N LYS A 189 10.27 -5.26 -2.19
CA LYS A 189 10.52 -5.37 -3.62
C LYS A 189 9.23 -5.16 -4.41
N GLY A 190 9.30 -4.27 -5.41
CA GLY A 190 8.16 -3.99 -6.29
C GLY A 190 7.07 -3.14 -5.64
N ALA A 191 7.28 -2.54 -4.47
CA ALA A 191 6.32 -1.64 -3.84
C ALA A 191 6.47 -0.20 -4.34
N THR A 192 5.37 0.41 -4.78
CA THR A 192 5.24 1.86 -4.93
C THR A 192 4.93 2.50 -3.56
N LEU A 193 5.62 3.59 -3.25
CA LEU A 193 5.43 4.31 -1.98
C LEU A 193 4.53 5.54 -2.15
N SER A 194 3.77 5.86 -1.11
CA SER A 194 3.01 7.11 -0.95
C SER A 194 3.93 8.32 -0.74
N ASP A 195 3.36 9.53 -0.71
CA ASP A 195 4.12 10.76 -0.46
C ASP A 195 4.79 10.76 0.92
N GLY A 196 4.19 10.11 1.92
CA GLY A 196 4.76 9.88 3.24
C GLY A 196 5.73 8.69 3.33
N GLY A 197 6.02 8.01 2.22
CA GLY A 197 6.98 6.91 2.16
C GLY A 197 6.44 5.52 2.58
N TYR A 198 5.13 5.33 2.62
CA TYR A 198 4.50 4.07 3.03
C TYR A 198 4.11 3.20 1.84
N VAL A 199 4.04 1.87 2.04
CA VAL A 199 3.71 0.92 0.99
C VAL A 199 2.24 1.06 0.61
N ILE A 200 1.97 1.41 -0.65
CA ILE A 200 0.61 1.48 -1.18
C ILE A 200 0.07 0.07 -1.44
N ILE A 201 -1.10 -0.23 -0.90
CA ILE A 201 -1.77 -1.53 -1.08
C ILE A 201 -3.11 -1.46 -1.82
N SER A 202 -3.72 -0.28 -1.93
CA SER A 202 -4.93 -0.02 -2.74
C SER A 202 -5.21 1.48 -2.80
N MET A 203 -6.00 1.93 -3.77
CA MET A 203 -6.62 3.26 -3.73
C MET A 203 -7.71 3.30 -2.65
N PHE A 204 -7.88 4.47 -2.01
CA PHE A 204 -8.95 4.78 -1.07
C PHE A 204 -9.91 5.77 -1.73
N PHE A 205 -10.99 5.25 -2.30
CA PHE A 205 -11.87 5.97 -3.23
C PHE A 205 -12.74 6.99 -2.52
N ASP A 206 -13.09 8.06 -3.25
CA ASP A 206 -14.00 9.13 -2.82
C ASP A 206 -13.70 9.65 -1.41
N SER A 207 -12.40 9.71 -1.07
CA SER A 207 -11.98 9.97 0.30
C SER A 207 -12.26 11.41 0.73
N ARG A 208 -12.91 11.60 1.87
CA ARG A 208 -13.26 12.90 2.46
C ARG A 208 -12.87 12.97 3.94
N PRO A 209 -12.50 14.15 4.47
CA PRO A 209 -12.34 14.35 5.92
C PRO A 209 -13.63 13.98 6.67
N THR A 210 -13.54 13.36 7.84
CA THR A 210 -14.74 12.93 8.58
C THR A 210 -15.56 14.06 9.20
N ASP A 211 -14.98 15.25 9.32
CA ASP A 211 -15.63 16.48 9.74
C ASP A 211 -16.36 17.21 8.59
N ASP A 212 -16.28 16.67 7.37
CA ASP A 212 -17.07 17.11 6.22
C ASP A 212 -18.55 16.73 6.42
N GLU A 213 -19.45 17.71 6.26
CA GLU A 213 -20.90 17.55 6.38
C GLU A 213 -21.49 16.57 5.35
N GLN A 214 -20.78 16.32 4.24
CA GLN A 214 -21.14 15.31 3.25
C GLN A 214 -20.54 13.92 3.53
N THR A 215 -19.88 13.70 4.67
CA THR A 215 -19.47 12.37 5.11
C THR A 215 -20.70 11.56 5.52
N PRO A 216 -20.85 10.30 5.09
CA PRO A 216 -21.94 9.45 5.57
C PRO A 216 -21.90 9.34 7.10
N PRO A 217 -23.05 9.45 7.79
CA PRO A 217 -23.08 9.26 9.22
C PRO A 217 -22.62 7.83 9.58
N PRO A 218 -22.05 7.62 10.78
CA PRO A 218 -21.74 6.28 11.27
C PRO A 218 -22.99 5.39 11.19
N ALA A 219 -22.81 4.10 10.89
CA ALA A 219 -23.89 3.11 10.89
C ALA A 219 -24.50 2.95 12.30
N LEU A 220 -25.44 3.83 12.64
CA LEU A 220 -26.29 3.78 13.83
C LEU A 220 -27.73 3.90 13.34
N GLN A 221 -28.15 2.97 12.49
CA GLN A 221 -29.57 2.81 12.17
C GLN A 221 -30.28 2.02 13.28
N GLU A 222 -31.57 2.30 13.47
CA GLU A 222 -32.41 1.56 14.41
C GLU A 222 -32.31 0.05 14.17
N GLY A 223 -32.12 -0.72 15.25
CA GLY A 223 -32.01 -2.18 15.18
C GLY A 223 -30.59 -2.75 15.14
N GLY A 224 -29.57 -1.93 15.44
CA GLY A 224 -28.17 -2.36 15.68
C GLY A 224 -27.42 -2.83 14.43
N PRO A 225 -26.12 -3.19 14.53
CA PRO A 225 -25.30 -3.66 13.42
C PRO A 225 -25.88 -4.90 12.71
N ARG A 226 -25.91 -4.89 11.37
CA ARG A 226 -26.39 -5.97 10.50
C ARG A 226 -25.42 -6.14 9.31
N PRO A 227 -24.44 -7.05 9.42
CA PRO A 227 -23.52 -7.39 8.34
C PRO A 227 -24.26 -7.69 7.03
N GLY A 228 -23.82 -7.15 5.90
CA GLY A 228 -24.52 -7.30 4.63
C GLY A 228 -25.47 -6.16 4.28
N ARG A 229 -25.87 -5.32 5.25
CA ARG A 229 -26.80 -4.21 5.00
C ARG A 229 -26.15 -3.17 4.08
N LEU A 230 -26.87 -2.83 3.01
CA LEU A 230 -26.50 -1.74 2.12
C LEU A 230 -27.03 -0.42 2.66
N SER A 231 -26.13 0.54 2.74
CA SER A 231 -26.40 1.95 2.99
C SER A 231 -26.32 2.73 1.69
N THR A 232 -27.07 3.82 1.61
CA THR A 232 -27.02 4.76 0.47
C THR A 232 -26.68 6.15 0.99
N HIS A 233 -25.71 6.81 0.37
CA HIS A 233 -25.37 8.20 0.66
C HIS A 233 -24.90 8.91 -0.61
N GLY A 234 -25.65 9.93 -1.04
CA GLY A 234 -25.42 10.55 -2.35
C GLY A 234 -25.50 9.51 -3.49
N PRO A 235 -24.50 9.44 -4.39
CA PRO A 235 -24.48 8.45 -5.47
C PRO A 235 -23.98 7.06 -5.04
N PHE A 236 -23.56 6.89 -3.79
CA PHE A 236 -22.89 5.67 -3.35
C PHE A 236 -23.84 4.71 -2.65
N VAL A 237 -23.82 3.46 -3.09
CA VAL A 237 -24.39 2.31 -2.38
C VAL A 237 -23.23 1.44 -1.89
N PHE A 238 -23.22 1.10 -0.60
CA PHE A 238 -22.08 0.45 0.05
C PHE A 238 -22.48 -0.28 1.33
N GLN A 239 -21.62 -1.16 1.82
CA GLN A 239 -21.70 -1.69 3.18
C GLN A 239 -20.86 -0.84 4.13
N HIS A 240 -21.46 -0.30 5.19
CA HIS A 240 -20.72 0.50 6.18
C HIS A 240 -19.96 -0.43 7.15
N GLU A 241 -18.71 -0.15 7.48
CA GLU A 241 -17.91 -1.01 8.37
C GLU A 241 -18.51 -1.24 9.75
N GLY A 242 -19.16 -0.23 10.33
CA GLY A 242 -19.84 -0.33 11.62
C GLY A 242 -20.93 -1.42 11.66
N GLU A 243 -21.43 -1.88 10.52
CA GLU A 243 -22.35 -3.01 10.43
C GLU A 243 -21.71 -4.34 10.85
N TYR A 244 -20.38 -4.41 10.86
CA TYR A 244 -19.59 -5.58 11.19
C TYR A 244 -18.97 -5.52 12.59
N GLU A 245 -19.21 -4.45 13.36
CA GLU A 245 -18.56 -4.23 14.66
C GLU A 245 -18.61 -5.46 15.58
N PRO A 246 -19.77 -6.11 15.83
CA PRO A 246 -19.82 -7.27 16.73
C PRO A 246 -18.97 -8.44 16.23
N MET A 247 -18.98 -8.68 14.90
CA MET A 247 -18.19 -9.75 14.30
C MET A 247 -16.69 -9.43 14.31
N CYS A 248 -16.31 -8.15 14.14
CA CYS A 248 -14.93 -7.72 14.23
C CYS A 248 -14.40 -7.86 15.66
N THR A 249 -15.20 -7.45 16.64
CA THR A 249 -14.90 -7.60 18.07
C THR A 249 -14.70 -9.07 18.44
N GLU A 250 -15.60 -9.96 18.00
CA GLU A 250 -15.43 -11.41 18.20
C GLU A 250 -14.14 -11.93 17.54
N ARG A 251 -13.88 -11.57 16.28
CA ARG A 251 -12.66 -11.98 15.57
C ARG A 251 -11.38 -11.54 16.29
N ALA A 252 -11.39 -10.33 16.84
CA ALA A 252 -10.28 -9.79 17.63
C ALA A 252 -10.08 -10.56 18.94
N GLN A 253 -11.16 -10.92 19.64
CA GLN A 253 -11.11 -11.73 20.87
C GLN A 253 -10.51 -13.12 20.63
N TYR A 254 -10.74 -13.70 19.45
CA TYR A 254 -10.12 -14.95 19.02
C TYR A 254 -8.73 -14.75 18.38
N GLY A 255 -8.14 -13.56 18.47
CA GLY A 255 -6.77 -13.28 18.05
C GLY A 255 -6.54 -13.30 16.53
N TYR A 256 -7.59 -13.09 15.72
CA TYR A 256 -7.49 -13.06 14.25
C TYR A 256 -6.89 -14.35 13.62
N GLN A 257 -6.90 -15.47 14.33
CA GLN A 257 -6.13 -16.70 14.07
C GLN A 257 -6.53 -17.53 12.82
N SER A 258 -7.09 -16.92 11.77
CA SER A 258 -7.30 -17.63 10.50
C SER A 258 -7.43 -16.76 9.26
N GLY A 259 -7.10 -17.41 8.13
CA GLY A 259 -7.37 -16.93 6.78
C GLY A 259 -6.30 -15.98 6.25
N MET A 260 -6.54 -15.45 5.04
CA MET A 260 -5.64 -14.47 4.41
C MET A 260 -5.52 -13.18 5.23
N GLY A 261 -6.58 -12.82 5.96
CA GLY A 261 -6.58 -11.67 6.86
C GLY A 261 -5.53 -11.77 7.95
N GLU A 262 -5.32 -12.95 8.53
CA GLU A 262 -4.24 -13.16 9.51
C GLU A 262 -2.86 -12.94 8.88
N ILE A 263 -2.62 -13.52 7.70
CA ILE A 263 -1.34 -13.38 6.99
C ILE A 263 -1.07 -11.90 6.67
N PHE A 264 -2.10 -11.18 6.21
CA PHE A 264 -2.03 -9.74 5.99
C PHE A 264 -1.66 -9.00 7.27
N ARG A 265 -2.37 -9.27 8.38
CA ARG A 265 -2.12 -8.63 9.67
C ARG A 265 -0.71 -8.89 10.17
N GLN A 266 -0.20 -10.11 10.05
CA GLN A 266 1.18 -10.45 10.41
C GLN A 266 2.19 -9.65 9.58
N ALA A 267 1.97 -9.48 8.28
CA ALA A 267 2.84 -8.66 7.44
C ALA A 267 2.75 -7.16 7.80
N ALA A 268 1.54 -6.64 7.98
CA ALA A 268 1.30 -5.24 8.28
C ALA A 268 1.72 -4.83 9.71
N SER A 269 1.78 -5.79 10.64
CA SER A 269 2.21 -5.56 12.03
C SER A 269 3.72 -5.55 12.21
N VAL A 270 4.52 -5.99 11.22
CA VAL A 270 5.98 -6.04 11.33
C VAL A 270 6.57 -4.65 11.60
N ALA A 271 6.14 -3.67 10.81
CA ALA A 271 6.52 -2.28 10.96
C ALA A 271 5.24 -1.46 10.79
N PRO A 272 4.42 -1.29 11.84
CA PRO A 272 3.17 -0.56 11.74
C PRO A 272 3.42 0.87 11.26
N VAL A 273 2.46 1.44 10.55
CA VAL A 273 2.51 2.86 10.18
C VAL A 273 2.52 3.69 11.46
N GLY A 274 3.69 4.23 11.81
CA GLY A 274 3.80 5.24 12.86
C GLY A 274 3.13 6.52 12.40
N ILE A 275 2.48 7.24 13.33
CA ILE A 275 2.07 8.62 13.06
C ILE A 275 3.37 9.39 12.87
N GLN A 276 3.58 9.95 11.67
CA GLN A 276 4.68 10.88 11.44
C GLN A 276 4.43 12.13 12.29
N LYS A 277 4.87 12.10 13.54
CA LYS A 277 5.32 13.32 14.19
C LYS A 277 6.57 13.71 13.42
N GLN A 278 6.51 14.83 12.70
CA GLN A 278 7.66 15.37 11.97
C GLN A 278 8.89 15.35 12.90
N GLY A 279 10.00 14.74 12.46
CA GLY A 279 11.23 14.61 13.25
C GLY A 279 11.45 13.26 13.96
N CYS A 280 10.59 12.25 13.76
CA CYS A 280 10.74 10.96 14.43
C CYS A 280 11.08 9.78 13.48
N LYS A 281 12.00 8.93 13.91
CA LYS A 281 12.40 7.66 13.29
C LYS A 281 11.79 6.48 14.08
N ILE A 282 11.48 5.39 13.39
CA ILE A 282 11.04 4.15 14.03
C ILE A 282 12.29 3.28 14.27
N SER A 283 12.47 2.78 15.50
CA SER A 283 13.59 1.91 15.89
C SER A 283 13.11 0.80 16.84
N PRO A 284 13.64 -0.42 16.75
CA PRO A 284 13.44 -1.42 17.81
C PRO A 284 14.11 -0.96 19.10
N ASP A 285 13.46 -1.19 20.24
CA ASP A 285 14.03 -1.00 21.56
C ASP A 285 14.93 -2.18 21.95
N THR A 286 15.50 -2.14 23.16
CA THR A 286 16.39 -3.20 23.68
C THR A 286 15.68 -4.52 23.94
N GLN A 287 14.35 -4.56 23.90
CA GLN A 287 13.50 -5.74 24.06
C GLN A 287 12.95 -6.25 22.73
N GLY A 288 13.20 -5.54 21.62
CA GLY A 288 12.71 -5.88 20.29
C GLY A 288 11.34 -5.30 19.96
N ASP A 289 10.79 -4.44 20.81
CA ASP A 289 9.53 -3.73 20.57
C ASP A 289 9.78 -2.50 19.69
N VAL A 290 8.89 -2.26 18.72
CA VAL A 290 9.02 -1.14 17.78
C VAL A 290 8.62 0.16 18.48
N VAL A 291 9.57 1.08 18.68
CA VAL A 291 9.35 2.38 19.31
C VAL A 291 9.60 3.54 18.35
N THR A 292 8.85 4.63 18.53
CA THR A 292 9.07 5.89 17.79
C THR A 292 10.07 6.75 18.55
N VAL A 293 11.22 7.00 17.96
CA VAL A 293 12.30 7.84 18.49
C VAL A 293 12.26 9.20 17.78
N CYS A 294 11.93 10.25 18.52
CA CYS A 294 11.95 11.62 18.01
C CYS A 294 13.28 12.26 18.35
N GLU A 295 13.96 12.85 17.36
CA GLU A 295 15.06 13.78 17.64
C GLU A 295 14.42 15.08 18.18
N GLU A 296 14.88 15.54 19.35
CA GLU A 296 14.43 16.80 19.98
C GLU A 296 14.84 18.05 19.18
#